data_AF-A0A8B5WK86-F1
#
_entry.id   AF-A0A8B5WK86-F1
#
_cell.length_a   1.000
_cell.length_b   1.000
_cell.length_c   1.000
_cell.angle_alpha   90.00
_cell.angle_beta   90.00
_cell.angle_gamma   90.00
#
_symmetry.space_group_name_H-M   'P 1'
#
loop_
_entity.id
_entity.type
_entity.pdbx_description
1 polymer ?
#
loop_
_entity_poly.entity_id
_entity_poly.type
_entity_poly.pdbx_seq_one_letter_code
_entity_poly.pdbx_strand_id
1 'polypeptide(L)'
;MKNERWNFWVNILDLSFITLGSALVSRETVMPLLVSRLTDSNIAIGAISSVFTLGLLLPQLFVANFSERLVRKKPFVMVLGGLGERLPFLLIGVAILVFGRTHPGIALGAFFFLLAASAVCNGIATPAWFDMIAKVIRAERRGLFSGLSHSIGAGMAALSAAGVGLILGR
;
A
#
# COMPACT_ATOMS: atom_id res chain seq x y z
N MET A 1 27.54 -6.24 -9.60
CA MET A 1 27.48 -5.29 -8.47
C MET A 1 27.86 -6.01 -7.18
N LYS A 2 28.64 -5.38 -6.29
CA LYS A 2 28.95 -5.94 -4.97
C LYS A 2 27.63 -5.94 -4.17
N ASN A 3 27.16 -7.11 -3.71
CA ASN A 3 25.90 -7.35 -2.96
C ASN A 3 24.60 -7.60 -3.77
N GLU A 4 24.65 -8.05 -5.04
CA GLU A 4 23.43 -8.36 -5.81
C GLU A 4 22.49 -9.35 -5.13
N ARG A 5 23.01 -10.43 -4.54
CA ARG A 5 22.18 -11.45 -3.86
C ARG A 5 21.45 -10.89 -2.65
N TRP A 6 22.13 -10.07 -1.84
CA TRP A 6 21.53 -9.41 -0.68
C TRP A 6 20.43 -8.45 -1.12
N ASN A 7 20.72 -7.56 -2.09
CA ASN A 7 19.74 -6.61 -2.59
C ASN A 7 18.52 -7.33 -3.20
N PHE A 8 18.73 -8.43 -3.93
CA PHE A 8 17.66 -9.23 -4.51
C PHE A 8 16.70 -9.75 -3.43
N TRP A 9 17.23 -10.44 -2.41
CA TRP A 9 16.40 -11.03 -1.35
C TRP A 9 15.73 -9.99 -0.45
N VAL A 10 16.43 -8.89 -0.11
CA VAL A 10 15.83 -7.83 0.71
C VAL A 10 14.66 -7.15 -0.01
N ASN A 11 14.78 -6.89 -1.32
CA ASN A 11 13.67 -6.32 -2.08
C ASN A 11 12.53 -7.33 -2.28
N ILE A 12 12.83 -8.64 -2.36
CA ILE A 12 11.79 -9.68 -2.39
C ILE A 12 10.99 -9.64 -1.09
N LEU A 13 11.67 -9.59 0.05
CA LEU A 13 11.00 -9.51 1.35
C LEU A 13 10.17 -8.23 1.46
N ASP A 14 10.72 -7.08 1.08
CA ASP A 14 9.99 -5.81 1.10
C ASP A 14 8.69 -5.87 0.28
N LEU A 15 8.75 -6.34 -0.97
CA LEU A 15 7.57 -6.46 -1.82
C LEU A 15 6.60 -7.56 -1.33
N SER A 16 7.11 -8.63 -0.72
CA SER A 16 6.28 -9.65 -0.06
C SER A 16 5.49 -9.06 1.12
N PHE A 17 6.13 -8.24 1.96
CA PHE A 17 5.48 -7.56 3.08
C PHE A 17 4.46 -6.52 2.63
N ILE A 18 4.75 -5.77 1.55
CA ILE A 18 3.79 -4.85 0.93
C ILE A 18 2.57 -5.61 0.42
N THR A 19 2.77 -6.76 -0.22
CA THR A 19 1.69 -7.62 -0.72
C THR A 19 0.85 -8.16 0.43
N LEU A 20 1.49 -8.67 1.49
CA LEU A 20 0.82 -9.11 2.72
C LEU A 20 -0.02 -7.98 3.34
N GLY A 21 0.59 -6.80 3.55
CA GLY A 21 -0.10 -5.65 4.13
C GLY A 21 -1.29 -5.19 3.28
N SER A 22 -1.13 -5.19 1.95
CA SER A 22 -2.20 -4.85 1.01
C SER A 22 -3.36 -5.84 1.06
N ALA A 23 -3.08 -7.13 1.30
CA ALA A 23 -4.12 -8.14 1.48
C ALA A 23 -4.86 -7.97 2.83
N LEU A 24 -4.14 -7.66 3.91
CA LEU A 24 -4.73 -7.43 5.23
C LEU A 24 -5.61 -6.18 5.28
N VAL A 25 -5.24 -5.15 4.53
CA VAL A 25 -6.04 -3.92 4.38
C VAL A 25 -6.67 -3.89 2.99
N SER A 26 -7.24 -5.01 2.55
CA SER A 26 -7.81 -5.13 1.20
C SER A 26 -8.86 -4.05 0.94
N ARG A 27 -8.63 -3.30 -0.14
CA ARG A 27 -9.56 -2.29 -0.66
C ARG A 27 -10.83 -2.89 -1.25
N GLU A 28 -10.81 -4.18 -1.56
CA GLU A 28 -11.93 -4.89 -2.17
C GLU A 28 -12.86 -5.53 -1.13
N THR A 29 -12.34 -5.85 0.06
CA THR A 29 -13.10 -6.60 1.07
C THR A 29 -13.11 -5.92 2.43
N VAL A 30 -11.94 -5.59 2.98
CA VAL A 30 -11.80 -5.09 4.35
C VAL A 30 -12.25 -3.63 4.47
N MET A 31 -11.79 -2.74 3.58
CA MET A 31 -12.17 -1.33 3.63
C MET A 31 -13.67 -1.10 3.34
N PRO A 32 -14.28 -1.75 2.33
CA PRO A 32 -15.74 -1.66 2.12
C PRO A 32 -16.53 -2.11 3.33
N LEU A 33 -16.11 -3.20 3.99
CA LEU A 33 -16.74 -3.69 5.22
C LEU A 33 -16.59 -2.70 6.38
N LEU A 34 -15.44 -2.05 6.52
CA LEU A 34 -15.25 -1.02 7.55
C LEU A 34 -16.14 0.20 7.29
N VAL A 35 -16.20 0.67 6.04
CA VAL A 35 -17.01 1.83 5.64
C VAL A 35 -18.50 1.52 5.77
N SER A 36 -18.97 0.30 5.47
CA SER A 36 -20.37 -0.08 5.64
C SER A 36 -20.83 -0.12 7.10
N ARG A 37 -19.90 -0.18 8.07
CA ARG A 37 -20.20 -0.01 9.50
C ARG A 37 -20.29 1.45 9.93
N LEU A 38 -19.81 2.38 9.10
CA LEU A 38 -19.81 3.83 9.35
C LEU A 38 -20.90 4.57 8.57
N THR A 39 -21.35 4.02 7.43
CA THR A 39 -22.37 4.63 6.59
C THR A 39 -23.11 3.60 5.73
N ASP A 40 -24.39 3.87 5.44
CA ASP A 40 -25.22 3.08 4.50
C ASP A 40 -25.06 3.55 3.04
N SER A 41 -24.17 4.51 2.77
CA SER A 41 -24.00 5.09 1.43
C SER A 41 -23.18 4.17 0.52
N ASN A 42 -23.85 3.58 -0.47
CA ASN A 42 -23.21 2.83 -1.55
C ASN A 42 -22.21 3.68 -2.36
N ILE A 43 -22.46 4.99 -2.46
CA ILE A 43 -21.56 5.94 -3.13
C ILE A 43 -20.23 6.03 -2.37
N ALA A 44 -20.28 6.09 -1.04
CA ALA A 44 -19.06 6.11 -0.22
C ALA A 44 -18.26 4.82 -0.40
N ILE A 45 -18.92 3.66 -0.40
CA ILE A 45 -18.25 2.37 -0.62
C ILE A 45 -17.57 2.32 -2.00
N GLY A 46 -18.26 2.75 -3.07
CA GLY A 46 -17.69 2.84 -4.41
C GLY A 46 -16.56 3.85 -4.53
N ALA A 47 -16.64 4.96 -3.78
CA ALA A 47 -15.63 6.01 -3.79
C ALA A 47 -14.26 5.55 -3.27
N ILE A 48 -14.18 4.47 -2.49
CA ILE A 48 -12.91 3.91 -2.00
C ILE A 48 -11.95 3.64 -3.17
N SER A 49 -12.41 2.89 -4.16
CA SER A 49 -11.61 2.53 -5.33
C SER A 49 -11.31 3.74 -6.21
N SER A 50 -12.28 4.64 -6.38
CA SER A 50 -12.11 5.85 -7.18
C SER A 50 -11.09 6.80 -6.57
N VAL A 51 -11.22 7.12 -5.28
CA VAL A 51 -10.29 8.01 -4.56
C VAL A 51 -8.89 7.45 -4.56
N PHE A 52 -8.73 6.15 -4.30
CA PHE A 52 -7.43 5.52 -4.33
C PHE A 52 -6.81 5.55 -5.73
N THR A 53 -7.57 5.18 -6.76
CA THR A 53 -7.07 5.14 -8.15
C THR A 53 -6.69 6.54 -8.64
N LEU A 54 -7.52 7.55 -8.36
CA LEU A 54 -7.20 8.93 -8.70
C LEU A 54 -5.98 9.43 -7.94
N GLY A 55 -5.91 9.16 -6.64
CA GLY A 55 -4.75 9.51 -5.81
C GLY A 55 -3.47 8.84 -6.27
N LEU A 56 -3.54 7.62 -6.79
CA LEU A 56 -2.37 6.91 -7.32
C LEU A 56 -1.94 7.47 -8.69
N LEU A 57 -2.89 7.62 -9.62
CA LEU A 57 -2.57 7.91 -11.04
C LEU A 57 -2.34 9.39 -11.30
N LEU A 58 -3.11 10.30 -10.68
CA LEU A 58 -3.01 11.73 -10.97
C LEU A 58 -1.61 12.29 -10.62
N PRO A 59 -1.05 12.06 -9.42
CA PRO A 59 0.26 12.61 -9.08
C PRO A 59 1.36 12.01 -9.95
N GLN A 60 1.21 10.74 -10.35
CA GLN A 60 2.17 10.07 -11.21
C GLN A 60 2.34 10.81 -12.55
N LEU A 61 1.26 11.33 -13.14
CA LEU A 61 1.31 12.10 -14.40
C LEU A 61 2.16 13.37 -14.29
N PHE A 62 2.07 14.07 -13.16
CA PHE A 62 2.80 15.34 -12.96
C PHE A 62 4.22 15.14 -12.45
N VAL A 63 4.43 14.12 -11.59
CA VAL A 63 5.67 13.97 -10.82
C VAL A 63 6.64 12.96 -11.45
N ALA A 64 6.23 12.19 -12.48
CA ALA A 64 7.12 11.28 -13.20
C ALA A 64 8.44 11.96 -13.65
N ASN A 65 8.34 13.10 -14.37
CA ASN A 65 9.49 13.86 -14.84
C ASN A 65 10.40 14.38 -13.70
N PHE A 66 9.80 14.76 -12.57
CA PHE A 66 10.56 15.21 -11.39
C PHE A 66 11.32 14.05 -10.74
N SER A 67 10.66 12.90 -10.61
CA SER A 67 11.21 11.70 -9.99
C SER A 67 12.41 11.12 -10.74
N GLU A 68 12.40 11.22 -12.08
CA GLU A 68 13.51 10.76 -12.93
C GLU A 68 14.80 11.57 -12.68
N ARG A 69 14.66 12.89 -12.45
CA ARG A 69 15.75 13.85 -12.22
C ARG A 69 16.40 13.71 -10.84
N LEU A 70 15.83 12.94 -9.92
CA LEU A 70 16.40 12.74 -8.59
C LEU A 70 17.72 11.97 -8.66
N VAL A 71 18.80 12.61 -8.18
CA VAL A 71 20.15 12.03 -8.10
C VAL A 71 20.18 10.80 -7.18
N ARG A 72 19.41 10.81 -6.09
CA ARG A 72 19.28 9.68 -5.15
C ARG A 72 17.80 9.33 -4.90
N LYS A 73 17.35 8.21 -5.48
CA LYS A 73 15.95 7.75 -5.42
C LYS A 73 15.58 7.03 -4.12
N LYS A 74 16.53 6.31 -3.52
CA LYS A 74 16.31 5.52 -2.29
C LYS A 74 15.70 6.32 -1.12
N PRO A 75 16.28 7.47 -0.67
CA PRO A 75 15.72 8.20 0.48
C PRO A 75 14.32 8.76 0.17
N PHE A 76 14.08 9.20 -1.06
CA PHE A 76 12.78 9.69 -1.51
C PHE A 76 11.71 8.60 -1.42
N VAL A 77 11.99 7.42 -1.97
CA VAL A 77 11.11 6.24 -1.92
C VAL A 77 10.88 5.78 -0.48
N MET A 78 11.92 5.79 0.36
CA MET A 78 11.79 5.37 1.77
C MET A 78 10.92 6.33 2.59
N VAL A 79 11.04 7.64 2.39
CA VAL A 79 10.22 8.62 3.12
C VAL A 79 8.77 8.56 2.65
N LEU A 80 8.53 8.55 1.35
CA LEU A 80 7.17 8.53 0.81
C LEU A 80 6.48 7.17 1.00
N GLY A 81 7.15 6.06 0.73
CA GLY A 81 6.60 4.72 0.94
C GLY A 81 6.57 4.30 2.42
N GLY A 82 7.48 4.82 3.24
CA GLY A 82 7.51 4.55 4.67
C GLY A 82 6.51 5.43 5.42
N LEU A 83 6.79 6.73 5.50
CA LEU A 83 5.96 7.68 6.25
C LEU A 83 4.72 8.10 5.47
N GLY A 84 4.84 8.36 4.17
CA GLY A 84 3.72 8.87 3.37
C GLY A 84 2.61 7.85 3.11
N GLU A 85 2.94 6.56 3.00
CA GLU A 85 1.95 5.50 2.73
C GLU A 85 1.55 4.74 3.99
N ARG A 86 2.51 4.30 4.82
CA ARG A 86 2.20 3.43 5.97
C ARG A 86 1.63 4.21 7.15
N LEU A 87 2.05 5.46 7.37
CA LEU A 87 1.53 6.26 8.47
C LEU A 87 0.03 6.57 8.29
N PRO A 88 -0.48 6.98 7.10
CA PRO A 88 -1.91 7.16 6.92
C PRO A 88 -2.72 5.89 7.17
N PHE A 89 -2.25 4.70 6.74
CA PHE A 89 -2.95 3.45 7.03
C PHE A 89 -3.05 3.16 8.54
N LEU A 90 -1.99 3.43 9.29
CA LEU A 90 -2.01 3.31 10.74
C LEU A 90 -2.99 4.32 11.36
N LEU A 91 -2.96 5.57 10.89
CA LEU A 91 -3.84 6.63 11.36
C LEU A 91 -5.31 6.36 11.02
N ILE A 92 -5.61 5.68 9.91
CA ILE A 92 -6.97 5.22 9.59
C ILE A 92 -7.48 4.29 10.69
N GLY A 93 -6.68 3.29 11.08
CA GLY A 93 -7.03 2.38 12.16
C GLY A 93 -7.30 3.11 13.47
N VAL A 94 -6.42 4.05 13.84
CA VAL A 94 -6.59 4.89 15.04
C VAL A 94 -7.85 5.74 14.97
N ALA A 95 -8.11 6.39 13.83
CA ALA A 95 -9.30 7.24 13.64
C ALA A 95 -10.60 6.43 13.78
N ILE A 96 -10.66 5.23 13.21
CA ILE A 96 -11.82 4.34 13.33
C ILE A 96 -11.99 3.86 14.78
N LEU A 97 -10.91 3.50 15.47
CA LEU A 97 -10.97 3.06 16.87
C LEU A 97 -11.48 4.16 17.82
N VAL A 98 -11.04 5.41 17.61
CA VAL A 98 -11.39 6.54 18.48
C VAL A 98 -12.77 7.12 18.15
N PHE A 99 -13.07 7.33 16.87
CA PHE A 99 -14.27 8.06 16.44
C PHE A 99 -15.37 7.18 15.87
N GLY A 100 -15.10 5.92 15.50
CA GLY A 100 -16.03 5.09 14.74
C GLY A 100 -17.36 4.82 15.44
N ARG A 101 -17.39 4.77 16.78
CA ARG A 101 -18.61 4.54 17.57
C ARG A 101 -19.37 5.83 17.95
N THR A 102 -18.65 6.92 18.15
CA THR A 102 -19.22 8.16 18.72
C THR A 102 -19.49 9.21 17.65
N HIS A 103 -18.64 9.28 16.61
CA HIS A 103 -18.68 10.29 15.55
C HIS A 103 -18.35 9.65 14.19
N PRO A 104 -19.25 8.80 13.64
CA PRO A 104 -18.97 8.05 12.41
C PRO A 104 -18.67 8.95 11.20
N GLY A 105 -19.26 10.15 11.13
CA GLY A 105 -18.96 11.13 10.07
C GLY A 105 -17.50 11.64 10.11
N ILE A 106 -16.95 11.86 11.31
CA ILE A 106 -15.54 12.27 11.48
C ILE A 106 -14.62 11.11 11.10
N ALA A 107 -14.94 9.90 11.53
CA ALA A 107 -14.19 8.69 11.17
C ALA A 107 -14.16 8.48 9.65
N LEU A 108 -15.30 8.66 8.99
CA LEU A 108 -15.43 8.51 7.54
C LEU A 108 -14.64 9.59 6.78
N GLY A 109 -14.72 10.85 7.20
CA GLY A 109 -13.94 11.94 6.61
C GLY A 109 -12.43 11.72 6.77
N ALA A 110 -11.99 11.32 7.97
CA ALA A 110 -10.60 10.97 8.23
C ALA A 110 -10.13 9.78 7.39
N PHE A 111 -10.97 8.75 7.24
CA PHE A 111 -10.69 7.59 6.40
C PHE A 111 -10.38 8.00 4.95
N PHE A 112 -11.25 8.78 4.30
CA PHE A 112 -11.03 9.17 2.90
C PHE A 112 -9.85 10.12 2.73
N PHE A 113 -9.66 11.06 3.66
CA PHE A 113 -8.53 11.98 3.62
C PHE A 113 -7.19 11.22 3.71
N LEU A 114 -7.06 10.32 4.68
CA LEU A 114 -5.85 9.53 4.87
C LEU A 114 -5.64 8.52 3.73
N LEU A 115 -6.72 7.94 3.20
CA LEU A 115 -6.65 7.06 2.04
C LEU A 115 -6.13 7.80 0.80
N ALA A 116 -6.65 9.01 0.55
CA ALA A 116 -6.19 9.87 -0.53
C ALA A 116 -4.72 10.27 -0.34
N ALA A 117 -4.33 10.69 0.87
CA ALA A 117 -2.95 11.05 1.17
C ALA A 117 -1.99 9.88 0.92
N SER A 118 -2.35 8.68 1.39
CA SER A 118 -1.58 7.46 1.14
C SER A 118 -1.44 7.15 -0.35
N ALA A 119 -2.56 7.23 -1.09
CA ALA A 119 -2.57 6.97 -2.52
C ALA A 119 -1.70 7.97 -3.30
N VAL A 120 -1.73 9.25 -2.90
CA VAL A 120 -0.89 10.29 -3.49
C VAL A 120 0.58 10.04 -3.23
N CYS A 121 0.96 9.72 -1.99
CA CYS A 121 2.33 9.38 -1.67
C CYS A 121 2.83 8.16 -2.45
N ASN A 122 1.98 7.13 -2.60
CA ASN A 122 2.30 5.95 -3.40
C ASN A 122 2.46 6.31 -4.90
N GLY A 123 1.56 7.12 -5.46
CA GLY A 123 1.62 7.56 -6.85
C GLY A 123 2.88 8.35 -7.18
N ILE A 124 3.34 9.19 -6.23
CA ILE A 124 4.59 9.95 -6.35
C ILE A 124 5.82 9.03 -6.22
N ALA A 125 5.80 8.06 -5.30
CA ALA A 125 6.92 7.18 -5.03
C ALA A 125 7.14 6.11 -6.11
N THR A 126 6.06 5.68 -6.78
CA THR A 126 6.04 4.54 -7.69
C THR A 126 7.07 4.65 -8.84
N PRO A 127 7.13 5.75 -9.61
CA PRO A 127 8.14 5.87 -10.67
C PRO A 127 9.58 5.82 -10.16
N ALA A 128 9.86 6.52 -9.05
CA ALA A 128 11.19 6.51 -8.43
C ALA A 128 11.59 5.12 -7.92
N TRP A 129 10.62 4.34 -7.42
CA TRP A 129 10.83 2.96 -6.99
C TRP A 129 11.12 2.04 -8.19
N PHE A 130 10.35 2.12 -9.27
CA PHE A 130 10.60 1.33 -10.49
C PHE A 130 11.98 1.62 -11.08
N ASP A 131 12.36 2.89 -11.15
CA ASP A 131 13.70 3.32 -11.59
C ASP A 131 14.82 2.77 -10.71
N MET A 132 14.59 2.73 -9.39
CA MET A 132 15.55 2.17 -8.44
C MET A 132 15.67 0.65 -8.64
N ILE A 133 14.56 -0.06 -8.71
CA ILE A 133 14.52 -1.51 -8.92
C ILE A 133 15.17 -1.88 -10.25
N ALA A 134 14.95 -1.09 -11.31
CA ALA A 134 15.57 -1.32 -12.62
C ALA A 134 17.11 -1.29 -12.56
N LYS A 135 17.69 -0.47 -11.68
CA LYS A 135 19.15 -0.37 -11.46
C LYS A 135 19.68 -1.48 -10.55
N VAL A 136 18.88 -1.94 -9.60
CA VAL A 136 19.28 -2.93 -8.58
C VAL A 136 19.11 -4.37 -9.07
N ILE A 137 18.06 -4.64 -9.87
CA ILE A 137 17.68 -5.96 -10.35
C ILE A 137 17.97 -6.10 -11.84
N ARG A 138 18.83 -7.05 -12.19
CA ARG A 138 19.18 -7.43 -13.56
C ARG A 138 17.92 -7.76 -14.37
N ALA A 139 17.88 -7.32 -15.63
CA ALA A 139 16.72 -7.46 -16.51
C ALA A 139 16.23 -8.91 -16.61
N GLU A 140 17.14 -9.86 -16.79
CA GLU A 140 16.86 -11.31 -16.87
C GLU A 140 16.14 -11.88 -15.62
N ARG A 141 16.27 -11.23 -14.46
CA ARG A 141 15.73 -11.69 -13.18
C ARG A 141 14.51 -10.92 -12.69
N ARG A 142 14.06 -9.89 -13.42
CA ARG A 142 12.92 -9.06 -12.99
C ARG A 142 11.60 -9.84 -12.93
N GLY A 143 11.39 -10.79 -13.87
CA GLY A 143 10.24 -11.69 -13.84
C GLY A 143 10.25 -12.58 -12.60
N LEU A 144 11.41 -13.19 -12.29
CA LEU A 144 11.58 -14.01 -11.08
C LEU A 144 11.40 -13.20 -9.80
N PHE A 145 11.95 -11.97 -9.76
CA PHE A 145 11.78 -11.04 -8.65
C PHE A 145 10.31 -10.74 -8.38
N SER A 146 9.55 -10.35 -9.42
CA SER A 146 8.12 -10.03 -9.27
C SER A 146 7.31 -11.28 -8.86
N GLY A 147 7.54 -12.41 -9.54
CA GLY A 147 6.83 -13.65 -9.26
C GLY A 147 7.06 -14.17 -7.85
N LEU A 148 8.32 -14.27 -7.41
CA LEU A 148 8.64 -14.76 -6.06
C LEU A 148 8.07 -13.84 -4.98
N SER A 149 8.20 -12.52 -5.13
CA SER A 149 7.72 -11.57 -4.13
C SER A 149 6.21 -11.64 -3.95
N HIS A 150 5.45 -11.66 -5.05
CA HIS A 150 4.00 -11.75 -4.97
C HIS A 150 3.54 -13.13 -4.46
N SER A 151 4.18 -14.22 -4.89
CA SER A 151 3.84 -15.57 -4.42
C SER A 151 4.12 -15.73 -2.92
N ILE A 152 5.27 -15.25 -2.43
CA ILE A 152 5.59 -15.30 -0.99
C ILE A 152 4.61 -14.42 -0.22
N GLY A 153 4.38 -13.18 -0.66
CA GLY A 153 3.43 -12.27 -0.02
C GLY A 153 1.99 -12.80 0.03
N ALA A 154 1.50 -13.36 -1.08
CA ALA A 154 0.19 -14.00 -1.16
C ALA A 154 0.11 -15.25 -0.26
N GLY A 155 1.16 -16.07 -0.22
CA GLY A 155 1.27 -17.21 0.68
C GLY A 155 1.20 -16.78 2.16
N MET A 156 1.95 -15.74 2.54
CA MET A 156 1.89 -15.16 3.88
C MET A 156 0.49 -14.63 4.21
N ALA A 157 -0.18 -13.99 3.25
CA ALA A 157 -1.54 -13.48 3.43
C ALA A 157 -2.55 -14.60 3.65
N ALA A 158 -2.49 -15.66 2.84
CA ALA A 158 -3.34 -16.83 2.98
C ALA A 158 -3.14 -17.52 4.35
N LEU A 159 -1.90 -17.70 4.79
CA LEU A 159 -1.58 -18.26 6.11
C LEU A 159 -2.11 -17.38 7.25
N SER A 160 -1.98 -16.05 7.12
CA SER A 160 -2.49 -15.10 8.11
C SER A 160 -4.02 -15.17 8.21
N ALA A 161 -4.72 -15.21 7.07
CA ALA A 161 -6.16 -15.36 7.02
C ALA A 161 -6.64 -16.69 7.62
N ALA A 162 -5.95 -17.80 7.30
CA ALA A 162 -6.25 -19.11 7.88
C ALA A 162 -6.05 -19.14 9.40
N GLY A 163 -4.96 -18.53 9.90
CA GLY A 163 -4.69 -18.40 11.33
C GLY A 163 -5.78 -17.62 12.07
N VAL A 164 -6.23 -16.49 11.52
CA VAL A 164 -7.35 -15.71 12.08
C VAL A 164 -8.65 -16.53 12.09
N GLY A 165 -8.94 -17.26 11.01
CA GLY A 165 -10.11 -18.14 10.93
C GLY A 165 -10.10 -19.24 12.00
N LEU A 166 -8.95 -19.84 12.28
CA LEU A 166 -8.81 -20.87 13.33
C LEU A 166 -9.01 -20.31 14.75
N ILE A 167 -8.68 -19.05 14.98
CA ILE A 167 -8.87 -18.38 16.29
C ILE A 167 -10.33 -17.97 16.47
N LEU A 168 -10.98 -17.43 15.44
CA LEU A 168 -12.37 -16.98 15.48
C LEU A 168 -13.40 -18.10 15.38
N GLY A 169 -13.01 -19.27 14.87
CA GLY A 169 -13.85 -20.48 14.81
C GLY A 169 -13.86 -21.30 16.11
N ARG A 170 -13.24 -20.79 17.19
CA ARG A 170 -13.32 -21.28 18.56
C ARG A 170 -14.10 -20.30 19.43
#